data_AF-A0A7I8DGD8-F1
#
_entry.id   AF-A0A7I8DGD8-F1
#
_cell.length_a   1.000
_cell.length_b   1.000
_cell.length_c   1.000
_cell.angle_alpha   90.00
_cell.angle_beta   90.00
_cell.angle_gamma   90.00
#
_symmetry.space_group_name_H-M   'P 1'
#
loop_
_entity.id
_entity.type
_entity.pdbx_description
1 polymer ?
#
loop_
_entity_poly.entity_id
_entity_poly.type
_entity_poly.pdbx_seq_one_letter_code
_entity_poly.pdbx_strand_id
1 'polypeptide(L)'
;MNACKLVLVTTKSLLESLPELSNEVPVLLARRTVQLSKLEQIMDLAPGTRCLFVSNSIHTVNDTVELLNRLGFDHLHFIPYVPNSDIQLPEKDQIDVAITHGLKELVPAAIEKIIDLETRPLDLTTIFDIARLLKLPMEKHTYILPNFSGTSSD
;
A
#
# COMPACT_ATOMS: atom_id res chain seq x y z
N MET A 1 23.90 -12.37 -23.89
CA MET A 1 22.54 -11.96 -23.50
C MET A 1 22.62 -10.55 -22.95
N ASN A 2 21.95 -9.56 -23.56
CA ASN A 2 21.81 -8.25 -22.93
C ASN A 2 20.97 -8.44 -21.66
N ALA A 3 21.54 -8.18 -20.50
CA ALA A 3 20.77 -8.12 -19.26
C ALA A 3 19.82 -6.91 -19.38
N CYS A 4 18.52 -7.16 -19.54
CA CYS A 4 17.52 -6.11 -19.39
C CYS A 4 17.57 -5.62 -17.94
N LYS A 5 17.96 -4.36 -17.75
CA LYS A 5 18.03 -3.71 -16.44
C LYS A 5 16.79 -2.83 -16.28
N LEU A 6 16.20 -2.85 -15.10
CA LEU A 6 15.09 -2.00 -14.69
C LEU A 6 15.33 -1.61 -13.24
N VAL A 7 15.15 -0.33 -12.92
CA VAL A 7 15.12 0.14 -11.53
C VAL A 7 13.66 0.34 -11.13
N LEU A 8 13.24 -0.36 -10.08
CA LEU A 8 11.92 -0.19 -9.48
C LEU A 8 12.08 0.63 -8.20
N VAL A 9 11.33 1.72 -8.07
CA VAL A 9 11.28 2.54 -6.84
C VAL A 9 9.87 2.57 -6.29
N THR A 10 9.72 2.58 -4.97
CA THR A 10 8.40 2.48 -4.32
C THR A 10 7.86 3.80 -3.78
N THR A 11 8.67 4.85 -3.80
CA THR A 11 8.29 6.20 -3.35
C THR A 11 8.94 7.24 -4.25
N LYS A 12 8.29 8.39 -4.40
CA LYS A 12 8.85 9.52 -5.15
C LYS A 12 10.15 10.03 -4.55
N SER A 13 10.26 10.07 -3.22
CA SER A 13 11.48 10.48 -2.51
C SER A 13 12.72 9.67 -2.89
N LEU A 14 12.54 8.38 -3.24
CA LEU A 14 13.67 7.56 -3.68
C LEU A 14 14.17 7.95 -5.06
N LEU A 15 13.32 8.51 -5.94
CA LEU A 15 13.75 8.98 -7.27
C LEU A 15 14.85 10.03 -7.18
N GLU A 16 14.73 10.93 -6.21
CA GLU A 16 15.69 12.02 -5.99
C GLU A 16 17.02 11.52 -5.41
N SER A 17 17.02 10.35 -4.76
CA SER A 17 18.20 9.71 -4.17
C SER A 17 18.92 8.74 -5.11
N LEU A 18 18.37 8.51 -6.32
CA LEU A 18 19.00 7.58 -7.26
C LEU A 18 20.35 8.13 -7.72
N PRO A 19 21.37 7.26 -7.87
CA PRO A 19 22.62 7.65 -8.51
C PRO A 19 22.36 8.01 -9.98
N GLU A 20 23.31 8.68 -10.63
CA GLU A 20 23.23 8.87 -12.08
C GLU A 20 23.14 7.51 -12.79
N LEU A 21 22.01 7.28 -13.45
CA LEU A 21 21.77 6.09 -14.25
C LEU A 21 22.02 6.44 -15.71
N SER A 22 22.56 5.49 -16.48
CA SER A 22 22.56 5.62 -17.94
C SER A 22 21.13 5.76 -18.44
N ASN A 23 20.90 6.64 -19.43
CA ASN A 23 19.59 6.87 -20.04
C ASN A 23 18.90 5.60 -20.61
N GLU A 24 19.65 4.51 -20.76
CA GLU A 24 19.15 3.22 -21.24
C GLU A 24 18.46 2.37 -20.16
N VAL A 25 18.60 2.71 -18.87
CA VAL A 25 17.98 1.97 -17.77
C VAL A 25 16.65 2.64 -17.39
N PRO A 26 15.49 2.05 -17.72
CA PRO A 26 14.22 2.59 -17.29
C PRO A 26 14.10 2.60 -15.77
N VAL A 27 13.47 3.66 -15.25
CA VAL A 27 13.07 3.77 -13.85
C VAL A 27 11.55 3.72 -13.81
N LEU A 28 11.01 2.77 -13.04
CA LEU A 28 9.58 2.62 -12.83
C LEU A 28 9.23 2.97 -11.39
N LEU A 29 8.37 3.97 -11.20
CA LEU A 29 7.73 4.21 -9.92
C LEU A 29 6.59 3.20 -9.74
N ALA A 30 6.79 2.27 -8.80
CA ALA A 30 5.86 1.23 -8.45
C ALA A 30 4.56 1.83 -7.88
N ARG A 31 3.43 1.40 -8.43
CA ARG A 31 2.12 1.63 -7.82
C ARG A 31 1.83 0.49 -6.87
N ARG A 32 1.26 0.84 -5.72
CA ARG A 32 0.89 -0.12 -4.68
C ARG A 32 -0.61 -0.06 -4.46
N THR A 33 -1.18 -1.19 -4.08
CA THR A 33 -2.61 -1.31 -3.78
C THR A 33 -2.82 -1.74 -2.33
N VAL A 34 -4.08 -1.83 -1.92
CA VAL A 34 -4.51 -2.43 -0.66
C VAL A 34 -4.98 -3.85 -0.93
N GLN A 35 -4.72 -4.76 0.00
CA GLN A 35 -5.24 -6.12 -0.06
C GLN A 35 -6.76 -6.09 0.15
N LEU A 36 -7.54 -6.52 -0.86
CA LEU A 36 -9.01 -6.49 -0.78
C LEU A 36 -9.56 -7.23 0.44
N SER A 37 -8.96 -8.38 0.79
CA SER A 37 -9.34 -9.16 1.99
C SER A 37 -9.12 -8.41 3.30
N LYS A 38 -8.30 -7.36 3.31
CA LYS A 38 -8.06 -6.54 4.51
C LYS A 38 -9.02 -5.35 4.61
N LEU A 39 -9.66 -4.98 3.50
CA LEU A 39 -10.66 -3.90 3.48
C LEU A 39 -11.94 -4.27 4.24
N GLU A 40 -12.22 -5.57 4.42
CA GLU A 40 -13.33 -6.04 5.27
C GLU A 40 -13.32 -5.40 6.66
N GLN A 41 -12.14 -5.16 7.23
CA GLN A 41 -11.99 -4.55 8.55
C GLN A 41 -12.51 -3.11 8.64
N ILE A 42 -12.58 -2.40 7.52
CA ILE A 42 -13.04 -1.00 7.47
C ILE A 42 -14.43 -0.85 6.82
N MET A 43 -15.01 -1.93 6.27
CA MET A 43 -16.34 -1.90 5.65
C MET A 43 -17.47 -1.62 6.64
N ASP A 44 -17.32 -2.08 7.89
CA ASP A 44 -18.35 -1.91 8.94
C ASP A 44 -18.23 -0.57 9.70
N LEU A 45 -17.26 0.28 9.34
CA LEU A 45 -17.12 1.58 9.98
C LEU A 45 -18.26 2.51 9.56
N ALA A 46 -18.88 3.16 10.53
CA ALA A 46 -19.96 4.09 10.27
C ALA A 46 -19.47 5.29 9.44
N PRO A 47 -20.32 5.86 8.55
CA PRO A 47 -20.02 7.12 7.89
C PRO A 47 -19.63 8.22 8.89
N GLY A 48 -18.59 8.99 8.55
CA GLY A 48 -18.03 10.03 9.40
C GLY A 48 -17.04 9.54 10.46
N THR A 49 -16.77 8.23 10.56
CA THR A 49 -15.76 7.70 11.50
C THR A 49 -14.40 8.37 11.25
N ARG A 50 -13.82 8.93 12.33
CA ARG A 50 -12.55 9.67 12.31
C ARG A 50 -11.38 8.71 12.44
N CYS A 51 -10.75 8.44 11.31
CA CYS A 51 -9.73 7.43 11.16
C CYS A 51 -8.35 8.07 11.15
N LEU A 52 -7.57 7.96 12.23
CA LEU A 52 -6.17 8.38 12.21
C LEU A 52 -5.37 7.43 11.31
N PHE A 53 -4.91 7.92 10.16
CA PHE A 53 -4.12 7.12 9.22
C PHE A 53 -2.63 7.27 9.54
N VAL A 54 -2.05 6.23 10.13
CA VAL A 54 -0.67 6.23 10.63
C VAL A 54 0.27 5.59 9.62
N SER A 55 1.30 6.34 9.20
CA SER A 55 2.40 5.83 8.38
C SER A 55 3.71 6.53 8.69
N ASN A 56 4.82 6.00 8.18
CA ASN A 56 6.15 6.64 8.24
C ASN A 56 6.40 7.72 7.17
N SER A 57 5.42 8.04 6.31
CA SER A 57 5.59 8.98 5.21
C SER A 57 4.25 9.59 4.80
N ILE A 58 4.20 10.92 4.69
CA ILE A 58 2.98 11.63 4.31
C ILE A 58 2.55 11.32 2.87
N HIS A 59 3.50 11.11 1.95
CA HIS A 59 3.21 10.68 0.59
C HIS A 59 2.45 9.35 0.57
N THR A 60 2.91 8.41 1.40
CA THR A 60 2.24 7.12 1.55
C THR A 60 0.82 7.27 2.08
N VAL A 61 0.62 8.13 3.09
CA VAL A 61 -0.73 8.36 3.63
C VAL A 61 -1.64 8.91 2.54
N ASN A 62 -1.20 9.95 1.83
CA ASN A 62 -1.98 10.60 0.78
C ASN A 62 -2.33 9.63 -0.36
N ASP A 63 -1.35 8.91 -0.90
CA ASP A 63 -1.56 7.93 -1.98
C ASP A 63 -2.57 6.84 -1.57
N THR A 64 -2.50 6.41 -0.30
CA THR A 64 -3.36 5.35 0.23
C THR A 64 -4.78 5.86 0.50
N VAL A 65 -4.93 7.05 1.08
CA VAL A 65 -6.22 7.68 1.31
C VAL A 65 -6.92 7.96 -0.02
N GLU A 66 -6.20 8.43 -1.04
CA GLU A 66 -6.74 8.60 -2.39
C GLU A 66 -7.25 7.27 -2.96
N LEU A 67 -6.47 6.19 -2.83
CA LEU A 67 -6.89 4.86 -3.26
C LEU A 67 -8.14 4.38 -2.52
N LEU A 68 -8.20 4.51 -1.18
CA LEU A 68 -9.35 4.11 -0.39
C LEU A 68 -10.60 4.91 -0.77
N ASN A 69 -10.48 6.21 -0.98
CA ASN A 69 -11.59 7.05 -1.46
C ASN A 69 -12.09 6.58 -2.83
N ARG A 70 -11.19 6.27 -3.77
CA ARG A 70 -11.55 5.72 -5.08
C ARG A 70 -12.22 4.34 -5.01
N LEU A 71 -11.98 3.58 -3.94
CA LEU A 71 -12.62 2.30 -3.66
C LEU A 71 -13.96 2.44 -2.92
N GLY A 72 -14.41 3.66 -2.63
CA GLY A 72 -15.72 3.94 -2.00
C GLY A 72 -15.67 4.20 -0.50
N PHE A 73 -14.49 4.39 0.09
CA PHE A 73 -14.31 4.71 1.51
C PHE A 73 -14.26 6.21 1.81
N ASP A 74 -14.73 7.05 0.88
CA ASP A 74 -14.80 8.51 1.04
C ASP A 74 -15.80 8.98 2.11
N HIS A 75 -16.66 8.09 2.57
CA HIS A 75 -17.53 8.29 3.73
C HIS A 75 -16.77 8.27 5.07
N LEU A 76 -15.52 7.80 5.10
CA LEU A 76 -14.66 7.84 6.30
C LEU A 76 -13.84 9.13 6.33
N HIS A 77 -13.62 9.67 7.52
CA HIS A 77 -12.78 10.86 7.69
C HIS A 77 -11.35 10.44 8.03
N PHE A 78 -10.50 10.33 7.01
CA PHE A 78 -9.09 9.99 7.18
C PHE A 78 -8.27 11.20 7.64
N ILE A 79 -7.62 11.08 8.79
CA ILE A 79 -6.76 12.11 9.38
C ILE A 79 -5.30 11.63 9.24
N PRO A 80 -4.49 12.27 8.39
CA PRO A 80 -3.12 11.82 8.15
C PRO A 80 -2.23 12.05 9.37
N TYR A 81 -1.40 11.06 9.70
CA TYR A 81 -0.43 11.17 10.79
C TYR A 81 0.88 10.45 10.48
N VAL A 82 1.98 11.15 10.76
CA VAL A 82 3.35 10.63 10.64
C VAL A 82 4.10 10.96 11.93
N PRO A 83 4.53 9.96 12.73
CA PRO A 83 5.31 10.23 13.93
C PRO A 83 6.60 10.98 13.62
N ASN A 84 7.02 11.84 14.54
CA ASN A 84 8.24 12.65 14.41
C ASN A 84 8.25 13.60 13.19
N SER A 85 7.07 14.02 12.73
CA SER A 85 6.92 15.07 11.72
C SER A 85 6.28 16.32 12.32
N ASP A 86 6.21 17.40 11.55
CA ASP A 86 5.51 18.63 11.94
C ASP A 86 3.97 18.48 11.97
N ILE A 87 3.45 17.31 11.57
CA ILE A 87 2.01 17.01 11.62
C ILE A 87 1.60 16.80 13.07
N GLN A 88 0.77 17.71 13.57
CA GLN A 88 0.23 17.64 14.92
C GLN A 88 -0.71 16.43 15.07
N LEU A 89 -0.53 15.69 16.15
CA LEU A 89 -1.46 14.63 16.53
C LEU A 89 -2.76 15.28 17.03
N PRO A 90 -3.94 14.91 16.49
CA PRO A 90 -5.22 15.36 17.02
C PRO A 90 -5.42 14.94 18.48
N GLU A 91 -6.35 15.61 19.18
CA GLU A 91 -6.73 15.20 20.52
C GLU A 91 -7.37 13.80 20.49
N LYS A 92 -7.24 13.03 21.59
CA LYS A 92 -7.70 11.63 21.64
C LYS A 92 -9.20 11.50 21.32
N ASP A 93 -10.01 12.45 21.76
CA ASP A 93 -11.45 12.50 21.53
C ASP A 93 -11.82 12.85 20.07
N GLN A 94 -10.84 13.26 19.25
CA GLN A 94 -10.97 13.53 17.82
C GLN A 94 -10.69 12.30 16.94
N ILE A 95 -10.37 11.15 17.55
CA ILE A 95 -9.97 9.93 16.85
C ILE A 95 -10.84 8.76 17.32
N ASP A 96 -11.50 8.08 16.38
CA ASP A 96 -12.33 6.90 16.68
C ASP A 96 -11.55 5.59 16.50
N VAL A 97 -10.61 5.56 15.54
CA VAL A 97 -9.82 4.39 15.20
C VAL A 97 -8.51 4.82 14.53
N ALA A 98 -7.42 4.11 14.79
CA ALA A 98 -6.20 4.21 14.00
C ALA A 98 -6.21 3.16 12.87
N ILE A 99 -5.79 3.55 11.68
CA ILE A 99 -5.59 2.68 10.53
C ILE A 99 -4.12 2.72 10.13
N THR A 100 -3.51 1.56 9.87
CA THR A 100 -2.11 1.47 9.43
C THR A 100 -1.89 0.35 8.41
N HIS A 101 -0.66 0.26 7.90
CA HIS A 101 -0.20 -0.77 6.96
C HIS A 101 1.07 -1.46 7.50
N GLY A 102 0.89 -2.36 8.45
CA GLY A 102 1.96 -3.13 9.09
C GLY A 102 2.89 -2.31 9.97
N LEU A 103 2.45 -1.13 10.43
CA LEU A 103 3.25 -0.19 11.23
C LEU A 103 2.55 0.11 12.57
N LYS A 104 2.01 -0.91 13.24
CA LYS A 104 1.28 -0.76 14.51
C LYS A 104 2.12 -0.08 15.59
N GLU A 105 3.42 -0.31 15.57
CA GLU A 105 4.41 0.30 16.46
C GLU A 105 4.53 1.82 16.32
N LEU A 106 4.07 2.39 15.20
CA LEU A 106 4.03 3.83 14.96
C LEU A 106 2.74 4.48 15.46
N VAL A 107 1.74 3.68 15.85
CA VAL A 107 0.46 4.21 16.34
C VAL A 107 0.67 4.80 17.74
N PRO A 108 0.19 6.04 18.00
CA PRO A 108 0.23 6.63 19.33
C PRO A 108 -0.38 5.72 20.40
N ALA A 109 0.34 5.47 21.49
CA ALA A 109 -0.07 4.55 22.56
C ALA A 109 -1.43 4.90 23.22
N ALA A 110 -1.89 6.15 23.07
CA ALA A 110 -3.18 6.61 23.58
C ALA A 110 -4.39 6.05 22.80
N ILE A 111 -4.19 5.49 21.60
CA ILE A 111 -5.24 5.00 20.72
C ILE A 111 -5.36 3.48 20.86
N GLU A 112 -6.53 3.04 21.30
CA GLU A 112 -6.77 1.63 21.65
C GLU A 112 -7.27 0.81 20.46
N LYS A 113 -8.15 1.41 19.63
CA LYS A 113 -8.72 0.74 18.45
C LYS A 113 -7.79 0.91 17.27
N ILE A 114 -7.18 -0.18 16.82
CA ILE A 114 -6.24 -0.20 15.69
C ILE A 114 -6.72 -1.21 14.65
N ILE A 115 -6.85 -0.77 13.41
CA ILE A 115 -7.06 -1.60 12.23
C ILE A 115 -5.77 -1.61 11.43
N ASP A 116 -5.26 -2.80 11.15
CA ASP A 116 -4.07 -2.96 10.33
C ASP A 116 -4.44 -3.61 8.99
N LEU A 117 -4.26 -2.84 7.92
CA LEU A 117 -4.48 -3.28 6.55
C LEU A 117 -3.29 -4.07 5.99
N GLU A 118 -2.27 -4.30 6.83
CA GLU A 118 -1.08 -5.10 6.59
C GLU A 118 -0.25 -4.58 5.40
N THR A 119 0.33 -5.49 4.62
CA THR A 119 1.22 -5.11 3.52
C THR A 119 0.46 -4.44 2.38
N ARG A 120 1.13 -3.52 1.69
CA ARG A 120 0.68 -2.94 0.42
C ARG A 120 1.34 -3.65 -0.76
N PRO A 121 0.70 -4.63 -1.40
CA PRO A 121 1.28 -5.30 -2.56
C PRO A 121 1.41 -4.35 -3.75
N LEU A 122 2.23 -4.74 -4.72
CA LEU A 122 2.26 -4.08 -6.03
C LEU A 122 0.90 -4.25 -6.71
N ASP A 123 0.43 -3.20 -7.37
CA ASP A 123 -0.76 -3.34 -8.21
C ASP A 123 -0.44 -4.11 -9.50
N LEU A 124 -1.48 -4.65 -10.15
CA LEU A 124 -1.31 -5.40 -11.39
C LEU A 124 -0.67 -4.54 -12.49
N THR A 125 -0.99 -3.25 -12.55
CA THR A 125 -0.41 -2.29 -13.50
C THR A 125 1.12 -2.27 -13.43
N THR A 126 1.68 -2.26 -12.23
CA THR A 126 3.13 -2.29 -11.99
C THR A 126 3.73 -3.59 -12.49
N ILE A 127 3.06 -4.74 -12.26
CA ILE A 127 3.50 -6.04 -12.78
C ILE A 127 3.52 -6.03 -14.32
N PHE A 128 2.47 -5.51 -14.95
CA PHE A 128 2.42 -5.37 -16.41
C PHE A 128 3.50 -4.41 -16.95
N ASP A 129 3.73 -3.28 -16.28
CA ASP A 129 4.78 -2.34 -16.65
C ASP A 129 6.18 -2.97 -16.56
N ILE A 130 6.45 -3.75 -15.49
CA ILE A 130 7.69 -4.52 -15.34
C ILE A 130 7.86 -5.48 -16.51
N ALA A 131 6.83 -6.30 -16.81
CA ALA A 131 6.89 -7.28 -17.88
C ALA A 131 7.13 -6.62 -19.24
N ARG A 132 6.45 -5.51 -19.52
CA ARG A 132 6.62 -4.72 -20.75
C ARG A 132 8.04 -4.15 -20.88
N LEU A 133 8.56 -3.53 -19.83
CA LEU A 133 9.90 -2.91 -19.84
C LEU A 133 11.02 -3.95 -19.97
N LEU A 134 10.83 -5.12 -19.37
CA LEU A 134 11.75 -6.26 -19.47
C LEU A 134 11.51 -7.13 -20.71
N LYS A 135 10.53 -6.79 -21.57
CA LYS A 135 10.15 -7.53 -22.78
C LYS A 135 9.84 -9.00 -22.50
N LEU A 136 9.20 -9.28 -21.36
CA LEU A 136 8.80 -10.62 -20.97
C LEU A 136 7.54 -11.04 -21.75
N PRO A 137 7.45 -12.30 -22.20
CA PRO A 137 6.26 -12.80 -22.88
C PRO A 137 5.10 -12.92 -21.89
N MET A 138 3.98 -12.28 -22.21
CA MET A 138 2.75 -12.28 -21.42
C MET A 138 1.90 -13.56 -21.60
N GLU A 139 2.39 -14.52 -22.38
CA GLU A 139 1.62 -15.71 -22.79
C GLU A 139 1.80 -16.92 -21.86
N LYS A 140 2.61 -16.80 -20.79
CA LYS A 140 2.89 -17.89 -19.83
C LYS A 140 2.36 -17.59 -18.42
N HIS A 141 1.06 -17.38 -18.29
CA HIS A 141 0.39 -17.17 -17.00
C HIS A 141 -0.50 -18.36 -16.61
N THR A 142 0.06 -19.57 -16.59
CA THR A 142 -0.55 -20.67 -15.83
C THR A 142 0.02 -20.62 -14.43
N TYR A 143 -0.81 -20.27 -13.44
CA TYR A 143 -0.50 -20.55 -12.05
C TYR A 143 -0.42 -22.08 -11.88
N ILE A 144 0.78 -22.62 -11.63
CA ILE A 144 0.91 -23.91 -10.98
C ILE A 144 0.54 -23.68 -9.52
N LEU A 145 -0.68 -24.02 -9.13
CA LEU A 145 -1.00 -24.22 -7.71
C LEU A 145 -0.21 -25.45 -7.26
N PRO A 146 0.72 -25.35 -6.30
CA PRO A 146 1.34 -26.53 -5.73
C PRO A 146 0.27 -27.28 -4.94
N ASN A 147 -0.15 -28.43 -5.44
CA ASN A 147 -0.89 -29.48 -4.72
C ASN A 147 -2.12 -29.01 -3.92
N PHE A 148 -3.26 -28.87 -4.59
CA PHE A 148 -4.55 -29.00 -3.91
C PHE A 148 -4.86 -30.50 -3.73
N SER A 149 -4.24 -31.15 -2.74
CA SER A 149 -4.68 -32.48 -2.29
C SER A 149 -5.87 -32.32 -1.36
N GLY A 150 -7.04 -32.05 -1.94
CA GLY A 150 -8.30 -32.26 -1.25
C GLY A 150 -8.56 -33.75 -1.18
N THR A 151 -8.12 -34.41 -0.10
CA THR A 151 -8.71 -35.69 0.29
C THR A 151 -10.08 -35.41 0.88
N SER A 152 -11.09 -35.41 0.04
CA SER A 152 -12.44 -35.79 0.45
C SER A 152 -12.43 -37.29 0.69
N SER A 153 -12.55 -37.69 1.95
CA SER A 153 -13.00 -39.03 2.33
C SER A 153 -14.21 -38.85 3.21
N ASP A 154 -15.36 -39.20 2.63
CA ASP A 154 -16.52 -39.74 3.34
C ASP A 154 -16.10 -40.98 4.16
#